data_AF-A0A9E4EZR8-F1
#
_entry.id   AF-A0A9E4EZR8-F1
#
_cell.length_a   1.000
_cell.length_b   1.000
_cell.length_c   1.000
_cell.angle_alpha   90.00
_cell.angle_beta   90.00
_cell.angle_gamma   90.00
#
_symmetry.space_group_name_H-M   'P 1'
#
loop_
_entity.id
_entity.type
_entity.pdbx_description
1 polymer ?
#
loop_
_entity_poly.entity_id
_entity_poly.type
_entity_poly.pdbx_seq_one_letter_code
_entity_poly.pdbx_strand_id
1 'polypeptide(L)'
;MPEPSSFAFTTYFDERKNVLVNEVRVAAAYTPVEGSPAPIFEEYEAIWDTGATRTVITRRVVEDCNLKAIGMSRVRGVNDVRSAEAYLINILLLNDVEFGNLRVIGTERLSGGADVLIGMDIIGAGDFAVSNYQGRTMFTFRCPSQERIDFLPPEERPPEYR
;
A
#
# COMPACT_ATOMS: atom_id res chain seq x y z
N MET A 1 14.99 -6.02 26.17
CA MET A 1 15.13 -5.20 24.95
C MET A 1 13.85 -4.39 24.83
N PRO A 2 13.87 -3.11 24.45
CA PRO A 2 12.61 -2.43 24.14
C PRO A 2 11.91 -3.21 23.03
N GLU A 3 10.62 -3.47 23.19
CA GLU A 3 9.77 -4.05 22.15
C GLU A 3 9.93 -3.21 20.86
N PRO A 4 10.04 -3.83 19.68
CA PRO A 4 10.05 -3.07 18.44
C PRO A 4 8.77 -2.23 18.38
N SER A 5 8.92 -0.92 18.20
CA SER A 5 7.77 -0.03 18.01
C SER A 5 7.05 -0.46 16.73
N SER A 6 5.85 -1.01 16.87
CA SER A 6 4.98 -1.29 15.73
C SER A 6 4.20 -0.03 15.38
N PHE A 7 4.03 0.21 14.08
CA PHE A 7 3.12 1.23 13.60
C PHE A 7 1.81 0.57 13.18
N ALA A 8 0.69 1.22 13.49
CA ALA A 8 -0.63 0.72 13.11
C ALA A 8 -1.60 1.85 12.85
N PHE A 9 -2.60 1.60 12.01
CA PHE A 9 -3.76 2.48 11.85
C PHE A 9 -5.03 1.66 11.64
N THR A 10 -6.18 2.29 11.84
CA THR A 10 -7.49 1.68 11.59
C THR A 10 -8.41 2.68 10.94
N THR A 11 -9.15 2.24 9.92
CA THR A 11 -10.12 3.04 9.19
C THR A 11 -11.50 2.42 9.35
N TYR A 12 -12.48 3.26 9.69
CA TYR A 12 -13.86 2.87 9.90
C TYR A 12 -14.76 3.46 8.82
N PHE A 13 -15.73 2.66 8.38
CA PHE A 13 -16.81 3.08 7.49
C PHE A 13 -18.15 2.71 8.12
N ASP A 14 -19.11 3.64 8.09
CA ASP A 14 -20.46 3.42 8.65
C ASP A 14 -21.36 2.52 7.79
N GLU A 15 -20.82 1.98 6.69
CA GLU A 15 -21.50 1.08 5.76
C GLU A 15 -20.53 0.02 5.24
N ARG A 16 -21.08 -0.98 4.55
CA ARG A 16 -20.29 -2.00 3.87
C ARG A 16 -19.62 -1.40 2.64
N LYS A 17 -18.28 -1.40 2.62
CA LYS A 17 -17.48 -0.95 1.48
C LYS A 17 -17.08 -2.11 0.58
N ASN A 18 -17.11 -1.84 -0.73
CA ASN A 18 -16.54 -2.72 -1.77
C ASN A 18 -15.10 -2.35 -2.12
N VAL A 19 -14.66 -1.14 -1.74
CA VAL A 19 -13.33 -0.60 -2.01
C VAL A 19 -12.83 0.03 -0.71
N LEU A 20 -11.65 -0.37 -0.28
CA LEU A 20 -11.01 0.17 0.91
C LEU A 20 -10.13 1.33 0.49
N VAL A 21 -10.38 2.50 1.06
CA VAL A 21 -9.71 3.76 0.71
C VAL A 21 -9.03 4.39 1.91
N ASN A 22 -7.85 4.95 1.68
CA ASN A 22 -7.17 5.84 2.62
C ASN A 22 -6.51 7.00 1.86
N GLU A 23 -6.28 8.09 2.57
CA GLU A 23 -5.31 9.08 2.13
C GLU A 23 -3.89 8.55 2.37
N VAL A 24 -3.02 8.78 1.40
CA VAL A 24 -1.59 8.53 1.49
C VAL A 24 -0.83 9.75 1.02
N ARG A 25 0.42 9.86 1.45
CA ARG A 25 1.32 10.91 1.00
C ARG A 25 2.47 10.33 0.21
N VAL A 26 2.78 10.89 -0.94
CA VAL A 26 3.84 10.40 -1.84
C VAL A 26 4.84 11.50 -2.14
N ALA A 27 6.11 11.13 -2.20
CA ALA A 27 7.19 11.96 -2.66
C ALA A 27 8.14 11.17 -3.57
N ALA A 28 8.96 11.90 -4.33
CA ALA A 28 10.11 11.29 -5.00
C ALA A 28 11.00 10.57 -3.97
N ALA A 29 11.54 9.40 -4.36
CA ALA A 29 12.42 8.66 -3.48
C ALA A 29 13.63 9.52 -3.05
N TYR A 30 13.93 9.47 -1.76
CA TYR A 30 15.05 10.17 -1.17
C TYR A 30 15.73 9.28 -0.14
N THR A 31 17.04 9.47 -0.01
CA THR A 31 17.81 8.92 1.11
C THR A 31 17.99 10.07 2.10
N PRO A 32 17.49 9.96 3.33
CA PRO A 32 17.75 10.96 4.37
C PRO A 32 19.27 11.07 4.59
N VAL A 33 19.87 12.15 4.12
CA VAL A 33 21.23 12.53 4.47
C VAL A 33 21.11 13.69 5.44
N GLU A 34 21.81 13.62 6.56
CA GLU A 34 21.78 14.65 7.60
C GLU A 34 22.03 16.05 6.98
N GLY A 35 21.09 16.98 7.20
CA GLY A 35 21.12 18.33 6.62
C GLY A 35 20.48 18.50 5.24
N SER A 36 20.01 17.43 4.59
CA SER A 36 19.20 17.55 3.37
C SER A 36 17.76 17.97 3.69
N PRO A 37 17.12 18.82 2.87
CA PRO A 37 15.71 19.12 3.04
C PRO A 37 14.89 17.83 2.86
N ALA A 38 13.94 17.60 3.76
CA ALA A 38 12.93 16.56 3.56
C ALA A 38 12.15 16.86 2.27
N PRO A 39 11.78 15.84 1.47
CA PRO A 39 10.97 16.09 0.29
C PRO A 39 9.59 16.60 0.70
N ILE A 40 8.96 17.33 -0.20
CA ILE A 40 7.55 17.70 -0.07
C ILE A 40 6.73 16.47 -0.43
N PHE A 41 5.85 16.09 0.49
CA PHE A 41 4.93 15.00 0.33
C PHE A 41 3.58 15.55 -0.14
N GLU A 42 3.10 15.04 -1.27
CA GLU A 42 1.79 15.40 -1.83
C GLU A 42 0.75 14.34 -1.44
N GLU A 43 -0.50 14.75 -1.23
CA GLU A 43 -1.60 13.92 -0.74
C GLU A 43 -2.42 13.30 -1.89
N TYR A 44 -2.77 12.03 -1.73
CA TYR A 44 -3.46 11.22 -2.74
C TYR A 44 -4.46 10.25 -2.13
N GLU A 45 -5.49 9.89 -2.89
CA GLU A 45 -6.38 8.79 -2.51
C GLU A 45 -5.79 7.44 -2.97
N ALA A 46 -5.70 6.49 -2.04
CA ALA A 46 -5.22 5.14 -2.26
C ALA A 46 -6.30 4.09 -2.07
N ILE A 47 -6.32 3.08 -2.94
CA ILE A 47 -7.12 1.86 -2.79
C ILE A 47 -6.22 0.67 -2.42
N TRP A 48 -6.78 -0.30 -1.69
CA TRP A 48 -6.05 -1.51 -1.28
C TRP A 48 -6.47 -2.72 -2.10
N ASP A 49 -5.51 -3.41 -2.73
CA ASP A 49 -5.77 -4.54 -3.64
C ASP A 49 -4.82 -5.71 -3.38
N THR A 50 -5.32 -6.76 -2.73
CA THR A 50 -4.57 -7.99 -2.47
C THR A 50 -4.29 -8.80 -3.74
N GLY A 51 -4.98 -8.51 -4.85
CA GLY A 51 -4.74 -9.11 -6.16
C GLY A 51 -3.54 -8.51 -6.89
N ALA A 52 -2.99 -7.38 -6.43
CA ALA A 52 -1.87 -6.71 -7.06
C ALA A 52 -0.54 -7.06 -6.39
N THR A 53 0.43 -7.60 -7.15
CA THR A 53 1.76 -7.92 -6.61
C THR A 53 2.59 -6.68 -6.24
N ARG A 54 2.34 -5.55 -6.92
CA ARG A 54 3.09 -4.30 -6.76
C ARG A 54 2.13 -3.14 -6.58
N THR A 55 2.58 -2.13 -5.85
CA THR A 55 1.90 -0.85 -5.74
C THR A 55 1.98 -0.10 -7.07
N VAL A 56 0.88 0.55 -7.44
CA VAL A 56 0.68 1.25 -8.72
C VAL A 56 0.34 2.71 -8.45
N ILE A 57 0.89 3.62 -9.24
CA ILE A 57 0.62 5.06 -9.17
C ILE A 57 0.11 5.59 -10.52
N THR A 58 -0.78 6.58 -10.48
CA THR A 58 -1.27 7.25 -11.69
C THR A 58 -0.24 8.21 -12.28
N ARG A 59 -0.47 8.61 -13.54
CA ARG A 59 0.27 9.67 -14.21
C ARG A 59 0.28 10.97 -13.43
N ARG A 60 -0.82 11.31 -12.74
CA ARG A 60 -0.91 12.49 -11.88
C ARG A 60 0.15 12.47 -10.78
N VAL A 61 0.29 11.37 -10.05
CA VAL A 61 1.34 11.21 -9.03
C VAL A 61 2.74 11.40 -9.62
N VAL A 62 2.97 10.86 -10.82
CA VAL A 62 4.25 11.01 -11.53
C VAL A 62 4.56 12.47 -11.84
N GLU A 63 3.57 13.22 -12.35
CA GLU A 63 3.71 14.62 -12.73
C GLU A 63 3.84 15.54 -11.52
N ASP A 64 2.94 15.40 -10.54
CA ASP A 64 2.89 16.21 -9.32
C ASP A 64 4.17 16.04 -8.48
N CYS A 65 4.70 14.81 -8.37
CA CYS A 65 5.95 14.54 -7.66
C CYS A 65 7.22 14.62 -8.55
N ASN A 66 7.10 15.02 -9.82
CA ASN A 66 8.20 15.11 -10.79
C ASN A 66 9.09 13.85 -10.85
N LEU A 67 8.45 12.67 -10.88
CA LEU A 67 9.13 11.39 -10.81
C LEU A 67 9.84 11.06 -12.13
N LYS A 68 11.03 10.47 -12.02
CA LYS A 68 11.79 9.96 -13.18
C LYS A 68 11.65 8.46 -13.25
N ALA A 69 11.30 7.95 -14.42
CA ALA A 69 11.24 6.52 -14.66
C ALA A 69 12.64 5.90 -14.45
N ILE A 70 12.70 4.80 -13.71
CA ILE A 70 13.92 4.02 -13.46
C ILE A 70 14.06 2.83 -14.43
N GLY A 71 13.09 2.65 -15.32
CA GLY A 71 13.08 1.61 -16.35
C GLY A 71 11.67 1.14 -16.67
N MET A 72 11.59 0.05 -17.44
CA MET A 72 10.33 -0.61 -17.79
C MET A 72 10.14 -1.89 -16.97
N SER A 73 8.90 -2.18 -16.63
CA SER A 73 8.46 -3.40 -15.96
C SER A 73 7.36 -4.07 -16.79
N ARG A 74 7.41 -5.39 -16.88
CA ARG A 74 6.35 -6.17 -17.50
C ARG A 74 5.23 -6.40 -16.49
N VAL A 75 4.07 -5.81 -16.76
CA VAL A 75 2.85 -5.94 -15.97
C VAL A 75 1.98 -7.01 -16.61
N ARG A 76 1.58 -8.01 -15.82
CA ARG A 76 0.60 -9.01 -16.23
C ARG A 76 -0.74 -8.63 -15.60
N GLY A 77 -1.68 -8.18 -16.43
CA GLY A 77 -3.07 -8.04 -16.05
C GLY A 77 -3.77 -9.40 -16.09
N VAL A 78 -5.08 -9.39 -15.80
CA VAL A 78 -5.90 -10.61 -15.81
C VAL A 78 -5.92 -11.28 -17.19
N ASN A 79 -5.94 -10.48 -18.26
CA ASN A 79 -6.10 -10.96 -19.64
C ASN A 79 -4.96 -10.60 -20.58
N ASP A 80 -4.01 -9.78 -20.14
CA ASP A 80 -2.98 -9.19 -21.00
C ASP A 80 -1.63 -9.04 -20.29
N VAL A 81 -0.60 -8.82 -21.11
CA VAL A 81 0.73 -8.48 -20.64
C VAL A 81 1.14 -7.19 -21.35
N ARG A 82 1.51 -6.18 -20.56
CA ARG A 82 1.91 -4.86 -21.05
C ARG A 82 3.21 -4.42 -20.40
N SER A 83 3.95 -3.56 -21.07
CA SER A 83 5.10 -2.88 -20.48
C SER A 83 4.62 -1.56 -19.89
N ALA A 84 5.05 -1.25 -18.67
CA ALA A 84 4.78 0.00 -17.99
C ALA A 84 6.06 0.54 -17.37
N GLU A 85 6.15 1.85 -17.22
CA GLU A 85 7.27 2.49 -16.55
C GLU A 85 7.27 2.15 -15.05
N ALA A 86 8.47 2.00 -14.49
CA ALA A 86 8.68 1.81 -13.07
C ALA A 86 9.33 3.05 -12.47
N TYR A 87 8.96 3.36 -11.23
CA TYR A 87 9.41 4.55 -10.50
C TYR A 87 9.89 4.15 -9.10
N LEU A 88 10.67 5.03 -8.47
CA LEU A 88 11.01 4.94 -7.05
C LEU A 88 10.35 6.10 -6.30
N ILE A 89 9.63 5.77 -5.24
CA ILE A 89 8.94 6.74 -4.39
C ILE A 89 9.22 6.46 -2.92
N ASN A 90 8.97 7.46 -2.08
CA ASN A 90 8.65 7.24 -0.69
C ASN A 90 7.13 7.46 -0.53
N ILE A 91 6.48 6.59 0.24
CA ILE A 91 5.06 6.69 0.56
C ILE A 91 4.85 6.62 2.06
N LEU A 92 4.05 7.56 2.58
CA LEU A 92 3.58 7.59 3.95
C LEU A 92 2.11 7.16 3.96
N LEU A 93 1.80 6.13 4.73
CA LEU A 93 0.44 5.75 5.05
C LEU A 93 -0.08 6.59 6.24
N LEU A 94 -1.33 6.33 6.67
CA LEU A 94 -1.86 6.90 7.90
C LEU A 94 -0.94 6.62 9.10
N ASN A 95 -0.87 7.55 10.04
CA ASN A 95 0.03 7.52 11.20
C ASN A 95 1.52 7.44 10.83
N ASP A 96 1.91 8.08 9.72
CA ASP A 96 3.31 8.26 9.29
C ASP A 96 4.09 6.96 9.08
N VAL A 97 3.41 5.87 8.70
CA VAL A 97 4.09 4.62 8.32
C VAL A 97 4.79 4.81 6.98
N GLU A 98 6.11 4.92 6.99
CA GLU A 98 6.91 5.16 5.78
C GLU A 98 7.39 3.87 5.11
N PHE A 99 7.18 3.78 3.80
CA PHE A 99 7.86 2.85 2.91
C PHE A 99 8.76 3.65 1.97
N GLY A 100 10.06 3.66 2.27
CA GLY A 100 11.06 4.37 1.49
C GLY A 100 11.62 3.57 0.32
N ASN A 101 12.00 4.26 -0.76
CA ASN A 101 12.59 3.66 -1.97
C ASN A 101 11.74 2.52 -2.57
N LEU A 102 10.41 2.66 -2.49
CA LEU A 102 9.47 1.68 -2.99
C LEU A 102 9.46 1.71 -4.53
N ARG A 103 9.72 0.57 -5.16
CA ARG A 103 9.57 0.42 -6.60
C ARG A 103 8.11 0.19 -6.96
N VAL A 104 7.52 1.17 -7.62
CA VAL A 104 6.12 1.17 -8.07
C VAL A 104 5.99 1.14 -9.59
N ILE A 105 4.80 0.85 -10.08
CA ILE A 105 4.45 0.80 -11.49
C ILE A 105 3.57 2.00 -11.85
N GLY A 106 3.85 2.67 -12.96
CA GLY A 106 3.00 3.74 -13.49
C GLY A 106 1.81 3.22 -14.31
N THR A 107 0.70 3.94 -14.25
CA THR A 107 -0.47 3.74 -15.12
C THR A 107 -1.09 5.09 -15.48
N GLU A 108 -1.79 5.19 -16.62
CA GLU A 108 -2.50 6.42 -16.99
C GLU A 108 -3.62 6.77 -16.00
N ARG A 109 -4.34 5.75 -15.51
CA ARG A 109 -5.46 5.90 -14.57
C ARG A 109 -5.70 4.61 -13.78
N LEU A 110 -6.34 4.75 -12.62
CA LEU A 110 -6.92 3.66 -11.84
C LEU A 110 -8.45 3.76 -11.84
N SER A 111 -9.11 2.64 -11.53
CA SER A 111 -10.57 2.60 -11.38
C SER A 111 -11.02 3.44 -10.18
N GLY A 112 -12.20 4.08 -10.30
CA GLY A 112 -12.78 4.83 -9.19
C GLY A 112 -12.16 6.21 -8.95
N GLY A 113 -11.15 6.62 -9.74
CA GLY A 113 -10.51 7.92 -9.61
C GLY A 113 -9.36 7.97 -8.59
N ALA A 114 -9.01 6.83 -7.97
CA ALA A 114 -7.86 6.74 -7.08
C ALA A 114 -6.55 7.08 -7.80
N ASP A 115 -5.59 7.57 -7.03
CA ASP A 115 -4.27 7.98 -7.52
C ASP A 115 -3.21 6.90 -7.22
N VAL A 116 -3.43 6.09 -6.18
CA VAL A 116 -2.55 5.00 -5.76
C VAL A 116 -3.35 3.71 -5.57
N LEU A 117 -2.78 2.58 -5.98
CA LEU A 117 -3.26 1.24 -5.63
C LEU A 117 -2.16 0.53 -4.84
N ILE A 118 -2.42 0.29 -3.55
CA ILE A 118 -1.56 -0.38 -2.59
C ILE A 118 -1.65 -1.89 -2.82
N GLY A 119 -0.52 -2.48 -3.21
CA GLY A 119 -0.41 -3.91 -3.51
C GLY A 119 0.24 -4.71 -2.40
N MET A 120 0.51 -5.98 -2.70
CA MET A 120 1.12 -6.95 -1.80
C MET A 120 2.56 -6.63 -1.38
N ASP A 121 3.25 -5.73 -2.09
CA ASP A 121 4.57 -5.24 -1.67
C ASP A 121 4.51 -4.36 -0.41
N ILE A 122 3.39 -3.69 -0.14
CA ILE A 122 3.11 -3.00 1.13
C ILE A 122 2.28 -3.89 2.05
N ILE A 123 1.18 -4.48 1.56
CA ILE A 123 0.25 -5.29 2.37
C ILE A 123 1.00 -6.45 3.05
N GLY A 124 1.90 -7.11 2.32
CA GLY A 124 2.66 -8.27 2.82
C GLY A 124 3.82 -7.92 3.74
N ALA A 125 4.13 -6.63 3.95
CA ALA A 125 5.15 -6.22 4.92
C ALA A 125 4.65 -6.27 6.37
N GLY A 126 3.34 -6.42 6.56
CA GLY A 126 2.68 -6.36 7.86
C GLY A 126 1.44 -7.25 7.94
N ASP A 127 0.60 -6.96 8.93
CA ASP A 127 -0.70 -7.63 9.07
C ASP A 127 -1.79 -6.68 8.59
N PHE A 128 -2.59 -7.13 7.63
CA PHE A 128 -3.74 -6.43 7.08
C PHE A 128 -5.01 -7.22 7.35
N ALA A 129 -6.01 -6.59 7.96
CA ALA A 129 -7.28 -7.23 8.27
C ALA A 129 -8.46 -6.34 7.92
N VAL A 130 -9.51 -6.97 7.40
CA VAL A 130 -10.79 -6.33 7.07
C VAL A 130 -11.88 -7.04 7.85
N SER A 131 -12.69 -6.28 8.58
CA SER A 131 -13.84 -6.78 9.35
C SER A 131 -15.11 -6.10 8.87
N ASN A 132 -16.18 -6.88 8.74
CA ASN A 132 -17.51 -6.40 8.34
C ASN A 132 -18.53 -6.72 9.42
N TYR A 133 -18.41 -6.09 10.59
CA TYR A 133 -19.29 -6.33 11.72
C TYR A 133 -20.54 -5.45 11.63
N GLN A 134 -21.72 -6.05 11.77
CA GLN A 134 -23.03 -5.35 11.71
C GLN A 134 -23.23 -4.49 10.45
N GLY A 135 -22.73 -4.94 9.31
CA GLY A 135 -22.87 -4.23 8.03
C GLY A 135 -21.99 -2.99 7.88
N ARG A 136 -21.02 -2.78 8.79
CA ARG A 136 -20.03 -1.70 8.76
C ARG A 136 -18.66 -2.26 8.47
N THR A 137 -17.92 -1.65 7.55
CA THR A 137 -16.56 -2.07 7.22
C THR A 137 -15.55 -1.35 8.11
N MET A 138 -14.61 -2.10 8.66
CA MET A 138 -13.37 -1.57 9.23
C MET A 138 -12.20 -2.33 8.61
N PHE A 139 -11.10 -1.62 8.35
CA PHE A 139 -9.84 -2.29 8.09
C PHE A 139 -8.71 -1.68 8.91
N THR A 140 -7.71 -2.51 9.19
CA THR A 140 -6.55 -2.16 9.99
C THR A 140 -5.29 -2.72 9.35
N PHE A 141 -4.19 -2.00 9.54
CA PHE A 141 -2.88 -2.40 9.10
C PHE A 141 -1.88 -2.14 10.22
N ARG A 142 -0.95 -3.07 10.43
CA ARG A 142 0.23 -2.85 11.26
C ARG A 142 1.49 -3.35 10.59
N CYS A 143 2.61 -2.67 10.84
CA CYS A 143 3.92 -3.06 10.33
C CYS A 143 5.01 -2.81 11.40
N PRO A 144 5.91 -3.77 11.67
CA PRO A 144 5.94 -5.12 11.11
C PRO A 144 4.84 -6.02 11.71
N SER A 145 4.61 -7.20 11.10
CA SER A 145 3.72 -8.23 11.66
C SER A 145 4.15 -8.59 13.08
N GLN A 146 3.18 -8.75 14.00
CA GLN A 146 3.45 -9.07 15.41
C GLN A 146 2.89 -10.45 15.81
N GLU A 147 1.81 -10.90 15.18
CA GLU A 147 1.16 -12.16 15.47
C GLU A 147 0.29 -12.62 14.29
N ARG A 148 -0.10 -13.90 14.26
CA ARG A 148 -1.00 -14.42 13.23
C ARG A 148 -2.45 -14.06 13.55
N ILE A 149 -3.13 -13.45 12.58
CA ILE A 149 -4.60 -13.28 12.62
C ILE A 149 -5.23 -14.57 12.09
N ASP A 150 -5.77 -15.37 13.00
CA ASP A 150 -6.44 -16.63 12.68
C ASP A 150 -7.74 -16.73 13.48
N PHE A 151 -8.86 -16.85 12.77
CA PHE A 151 -10.19 -16.93 13.38
C PHE A 151 -10.60 -18.37 13.73
N LEU A 152 -9.79 -19.37 13.35
CA LEU A 152 -10.07 -20.76 13.68
C LEU A 152 -9.53 -21.13 15.06
N PRO A 153 -10.27 -21.95 15.83
CA PRO A 153 -9.71 -22.57 17.00
C PRO A 153 -8.57 -23.52 16.60
N PRO A 154 -7.56 -23.75 17.47
CA PRO A 154 -6.36 -24.51 17.13
C PRO A 154 -6.63 -25.89 16.49
N GLU A 155 -7.66 -26.58 16.93
CA GLU A 155 -8.09 -27.91 16.48
C GLU A 155 -8.67 -27.95 15.06
N GLU A 156 -9.13 -26.81 14.53
CA GLU A 156 -9.72 -26.71 13.18
C GLU A 156 -8.74 -26.17 12.14
N ARG A 157 -7.51 -25.81 12.55
CA ARG A 157 -6.53 -25.20 11.66
C ARG A 157 -6.08 -26.21 10.59
N PRO A 158 -6.14 -25.85 9.29
CA PRO A 158 -5.65 -26.71 8.24
C PRO A 158 -4.12 -26.86 8.33
N PRO A 159 -3.56 -27.95 7.78
CA PRO A 159 -2.11 -28.04 7.61
C PRO A 159 -1.61 -26.90 6.70
N GLU A 160 -0.36 -26.49 6.89
CA GLU A 160 0.26 -25.48 6.04
C GLU A 160 0.28 -25.95 4.58
N TYR A 161 -0.25 -25.12 3.68
CA TYR A 161 -0.20 -25.36 2.24
C TYR A 161 1.24 -25.17 1.76
N ARG A 162 1.79 -26.15 1.04
CA ARG A 162 3.14 -26.10 0.46
C ARG A 162 3.08 -25.84 -1.04
#